data_AF-A0A448YRM4-F1
#
_entry.id   AF-A0A448YRM4-F1
#
_cell.length_a   1.000
_cell.length_b   1.000
_cell.length_c   1.000
_cell.angle_alpha   90.00
_cell.angle_beta   90.00
_cell.angle_gamma   90.00
#
_symmetry.space_group_name_H-M   'P 1'
#
loop_
_entity.id
_entity.type
_entity.pdbx_description
1 polymer ?
#
loop_
_entity_poly.entity_id
_entity_poly.type
_entity_poly.pdbx_seq_one_letter_code
_entity_poly.pdbx_strand_id
1 'polypeptide(L)'
;MLFRHLFSILLTGAISLHLVEGYTTYCKCQCDEKNYSIYELQEGETCKVCNADFCIDKNENLCHQKTIEESRRAITTLCFQRESTRDKLVVYGFLTIIATLLVFIIARRYL
;
A
#
# COMPACT_ATOMS: atom_id res chain seq x y z
N MET A 1 -32.44 2.60 -27.02
CA MET A 1 -31.06 2.64 -27.55
C MET A 1 -30.14 3.56 -26.75
N LEU A 2 -30.54 4.80 -26.42
CA LEU A 2 -29.72 5.76 -25.65
C LEU A 2 -29.24 5.21 -24.29
N PHE A 3 -30.13 4.52 -23.56
CA PHE A 3 -29.85 3.93 -22.24
C PHE A 3 -28.80 2.81 -22.29
N ARG A 4 -28.75 2.05 -23.38
CA ARG A 4 -27.76 0.98 -23.59
C ARG A 4 -26.36 1.55 -23.87
N HIS A 5 -26.28 2.68 -24.56
CA HIS A 5 -25.01 3.38 -24.80
C HIS A 5 -24.52 4.12 -23.55
N LEU A 6 -25.41 4.80 -22.81
CA LEU A 6 -25.09 5.41 -21.52
C LEU A 6 -24.56 4.38 -20.52
N PHE A 7 -25.21 3.21 -20.45
CA PHE A 7 -24.77 2.10 -19.63
C PHE A 7 -23.38 1.57 -20.03
N SER A 8 -23.13 1.39 -21.33
CA SER A 8 -21.83 0.96 -21.86
C SER A 8 -20.72 1.99 -21.64
N ILE A 9 -21.04 3.29 -21.70
CA ILE A 9 -20.09 4.39 -21.46
C ILE A 9 -19.76 4.50 -19.96
N LEU A 10 -20.75 4.31 -19.08
CA LEU A 10 -20.52 4.27 -17.63
C LEU A 10 -19.64 3.08 -17.23
N LEU A 11 -19.89 1.91 -17.85
CA LEU A 11 -19.14 0.69 -17.59
C LEU A 11 -17.67 0.80 -18.04
N THR A 12 -17.43 1.40 -19.21
CA THR A 12 -16.06 1.61 -19.73
C THR A 12 -15.32 2.75 -19.02
N GLY A 13 -16.03 3.79 -18.58
CA GLY A 13 -15.46 4.89 -17.79
C GLY A 13 -15.04 4.46 -16.38
N ALA A 14 -15.82 3.63 -15.70
CA ALA A 14 -15.51 3.14 -14.35
C ALA A 14 -14.26 2.23 -14.31
N ILE A 15 -14.04 1.43 -15.35
CA ILE A 15 -12.86 0.54 -15.46
C ILE A 15 -11.56 1.34 -15.58
N SER A 16 -11.60 2.55 -16.13
CA SER A 16 -10.39 3.35 -16.39
C SER A 16 -9.83 4.06 -15.14
N LEU A 17 -10.58 4.10 -14.02
CA LEU A 17 -10.18 4.82 -12.80
C LEU A 17 -9.26 4.03 -11.86
N HIS A 18 -8.95 2.76 -12.15
CA HIS A 18 -8.20 1.89 -11.24
C HIS A 18 -6.67 1.87 -11.42
N LEU A 19 -6.09 2.68 -12.32
CA LEU A 19 -4.69 2.50 -12.75
C LEU A 19 -3.63 3.38 -12.02
N VAL A 20 -3.97 4.10 -10.97
CA VAL A 20 -2.96 4.80 -10.16
C VAL A 20 -2.99 4.25 -8.74
N GLU A 21 -2.41 3.07 -8.56
CA GLU A 21 -2.02 2.60 -7.24
C GLU A 21 -0.53 2.89 -7.03
N GLY A 22 -0.25 4.08 -6.50
CA GLY A 22 1.04 4.35 -5.88
C GLY A 22 1.11 3.52 -4.59
N TYR A 23 2.02 2.55 -4.52
CA TYR A 23 2.23 1.80 -3.29
C TYR A 23 3.24 2.54 -2.39
N THR A 24 2.84 2.87 -1.16
CA THR A 24 3.76 3.41 -0.16
C THR A 24 4.41 2.28 0.62
N THR A 25 5.75 2.21 0.57
CA THR A 25 6.54 1.23 1.34
C THR A 25 7.14 1.89 2.57
N TYR A 26 7.15 1.17 3.68
CA TYR A 26 7.71 1.65 4.94
C TYR A 26 8.86 0.75 5.42
N CYS A 27 9.87 1.38 6.01
CA CYS A 27 10.97 0.71 6.70
C CYS A 27 10.84 0.96 8.20
N LYS A 28 10.66 -0.12 8.99
CA LYS A 28 10.70 -0.07 10.45
C LYS A 28 12.12 -0.41 10.92
N CYS A 29 12.69 0.51 11.68
CA CYS A 29 13.96 0.34 12.38
C CYS A 29 13.64 0.04 13.85
N GLN A 30 14.00 -1.13 14.34
CA GLN A 30 13.67 -1.58 15.70
C GLN A 30 14.93 -1.99 16.47
N CYS A 31 15.13 -1.42 17.66
CA CYS A 31 16.21 -1.80 18.58
C CYS A 31 15.72 -2.78 19.64
N ASP A 32 14.51 -2.52 20.15
CA ASP A 32 13.81 -3.30 21.18
C ASP A 32 12.30 -3.27 20.88
N GLU A 33 11.50 -4.06 21.58
CA GLU A 33 10.02 -4.05 21.42
C GLU A 33 9.40 -2.66 21.61
N LYS A 34 10.00 -1.83 22.48
CA LYS A 34 9.50 -0.49 22.82
C LYS A 34 10.22 0.65 22.08
N ASN A 35 11.36 0.38 21.45
CA ASN A 35 12.16 1.39 20.77
C ASN A 35 12.22 1.07 19.27
N TYR A 36 11.33 1.71 18.51
CA TYR A 36 11.27 1.60 17.07
C TYR A 36 10.86 2.92 16.42
N SER A 37 11.31 3.11 15.19
CA SER A 37 10.91 4.21 14.30
C SER A 37 10.49 3.65 12.95
N ILE A 38 9.62 4.39 12.25
CA ILE A 38 9.10 3.99 10.94
C ILE A 38 9.36 5.14 9.97
N TYR A 39 10.01 4.82 8.86
CA TYR A 39 10.31 5.76 7.79
C TYR A 39 9.61 5.36 6.51
N GLU A 40 9.07 6.34 5.81
CA GLU A 40 8.55 6.15 4.45
C GLU A 40 9.71 6.10 3.46
N LEU A 41 9.67 5.14 2.54
CA LEU A 41 10.62 5.04 1.44
C LEU A 41 10.15 5.92 0.28
N GLN A 42 11.10 6.55 -0.44
CA GLN A 42 10.79 7.40 -1.57
C GLN A 42 10.21 6.59 -2.75
N GLU A 43 9.51 7.29 -3.66
CA GLU A 43 8.95 6.68 -4.86
C GLU A 43 10.04 5.97 -5.69
N GLY A 44 9.86 4.67 -5.92
CA GLY A 44 10.83 3.83 -6.64
C GLY A 44 11.86 3.12 -5.76
N GLU A 45 11.98 3.48 -4.48
CA GLU A 45 12.76 2.72 -3.52
C GLU A 45 12.04 1.42 -3.15
N THR A 46 12.81 0.33 -3.11
CA THR A 46 12.30 -1.00 -2.75
C THR A 46 12.76 -1.37 -1.34
N CYS A 47 12.18 -2.44 -0.76
CA CYS A 47 12.63 -2.98 0.54
C CYS A 47 14.13 -3.31 0.61
N LYS A 48 14.84 -3.38 -0.52
CA LYS A 48 16.30 -3.54 -0.56
C LYS A 48 17.05 -2.36 0.09
N VAL A 49 16.45 -1.17 0.12
CA VAL A 49 17.02 0.02 0.75
C VAL A 49 16.89 -0.04 2.28
N CYS A 50 15.91 -0.77 2.79
CA CYS A 50 15.68 -0.91 4.23
C CYS A 50 16.73 -1.85 4.85
N ASN A 51 17.80 -1.27 5.38
CA ASN A 51 18.87 -1.98 6.09
C ASN A 51 19.30 -1.19 7.34
N ALA A 52 20.20 -1.76 8.14
CA ALA A 52 20.69 -1.10 9.36
C ALA A 52 21.37 0.24 9.07
N ASP A 53 22.03 0.37 7.92
CA ASP A 53 22.73 1.60 7.52
C ASP A 53 21.76 2.74 7.21
N PHE A 54 20.66 2.43 6.53
CA PHE A 54 19.57 3.37 6.30
C PHE A 54 18.98 3.85 7.63
N CYS A 55 18.80 2.95 8.60
CA CYS A 55 18.31 3.33 9.92
C CYS A 55 19.28 4.25 10.68
N ILE A 56 20.59 4.01 10.57
CA ILE A 56 21.64 4.83 11.17
C ILE A 56 21.72 6.19 10.46
N ASP A 57 21.62 6.24 9.13
CA ASP A 57 21.59 7.47 8.35
C ASP A 57 20.42 8.38 8.75
N LYS A 58 19.25 7.79 9.00
CA LYS A 58 18.08 8.53 9.51
C LYS A 58 18.24 8.99 10.95
N ASN A 59 18.79 8.13 11.81
CA ASN A 59 19.03 8.45 13.21
C ASN A 59 20.14 7.58 13.80
N GLU A 60 21.34 8.16 13.93
CA GLU A 60 22.53 7.50 14.49
C GLU A 60 22.34 7.06 15.97
N ASN A 61 21.45 7.73 16.71
CA ASN A 61 21.22 7.52 18.13
C ASN A 61 19.97 6.68 18.43
N LEU A 62 19.39 6.00 17.44
CA LEU A 62 18.13 5.25 17.58
C LEU A 62 18.18 4.22 18.71
N CYS A 63 19.29 3.48 18.84
CA CYS A 63 19.43 2.41 19.83
C CYS A 63 20.24 2.80 21.08
N HIS A 64 20.55 4.10 21.28
CA HIS A 64 21.34 4.61 22.40
C HIS A 64 22.65 3.83 22.69
N GLN A 65 23.28 3.28 21.66
CA GLN A 65 24.57 2.58 21.81
C GLN A 65 25.73 3.57 21.77
N LYS A 66 26.85 3.16 22.36
CA LYS A 66 28.05 4.01 22.44
C LYS A 66 28.81 4.09 21.11
N THR A 67 28.65 3.08 20.25
CA THR A 67 29.32 3.00 18.95
C THR A 67 28.34 2.71 17.83
N ILE A 68 28.66 3.19 16.63
CA ILE A 68 27.87 2.96 15.41
C ILE A 68 27.79 1.46 15.09
N GLU A 69 28.88 0.72 15.30
CA GLU A 69 28.93 -0.73 15.04
C GLU A 69 28.04 -1.54 15.99
N GLU A 70 27.91 -1.12 17.25
CA GLU A 70 26.98 -1.73 18.20
C GLU A 70 25.53 -1.39 17.83
N SER A 71 25.25 -0.14 17.45
CA SER A 71 23.93 0.26 16.92
C SER A 71 23.54 -0.60 15.73
N ARG A 72 24.45 -0.82 14.77
CA ARG A 72 24.19 -1.61 13.56
C ARG A 72 23.78 -3.04 13.86
N ARG A 73 24.35 -3.65 14.91
CA ARG A 73 24.03 -5.02 15.33
C ARG A 73 22.76 -5.11 16.17
N ALA A 74 22.41 -4.04 16.87
CA ALA A 74 21.19 -3.95 17.67
C ALA A 74 19.94 -3.65 16.82
N ILE A 75 20.11 -3.03 15.64
CA ILE A 75 19.00 -2.70 14.74
C ILE A 75 18.51 -3.94 14.00
N THR A 76 17.23 -4.25 14.19
CA THR A 76 16.45 -5.13 13.34
C THR A 76 15.61 -4.31 12.38
N THR A 77 15.76 -4.54 11.08
CA THR A 77 14.95 -3.88 10.05
C THR A 77 13.79 -4.74 9.61
N LEU A 78 12.60 -4.15 9.54
CA LEU A 78 11.41 -4.78 9.00
C LEU A 78 10.83 -3.89 7.90
N CYS A 79 10.83 -4.38 6.66
CA CYS A 79 10.14 -3.71 5.58
C CYS A 79 8.70 -4.20 5.49
N PHE A 80 7.75 -3.28 5.39
CA PHE A 80 6.35 -3.62 5.19
C PHE A 80 5.68 -2.66 4.21
N GLN A 81 4.78 -3.19 3.41
CA GLN A 81 3.91 -2.42 2.53
C GLN A 81 2.56 -2.30 3.23
N ARG A 82 2.10 -1.07 3.48
CA ARG A 82 0.81 -0.86 4.17
C ARG A 82 -0.36 -1.36 3.33
N GLU A 83 -0.21 -1.35 2.01
CA GLU A 83 -1.21 -1.86 1.09
C GLU A 83 -0.91 -3.31 0.70
N SER A 84 -1.45 -4.25 1.48
CA SER A 84 -1.48 -5.66 1.11
C SER A 84 -2.32 -5.82 -0.17
N THR A 85 -1.74 -6.40 -1.23
CA THR A 85 -2.48 -6.71 -2.47
C THR A 85 -3.68 -7.61 -2.19
N ARG A 86 -3.61 -8.45 -1.15
CA ARG A 86 -4.71 -9.33 -0.76
C ARG A 86 -5.92 -8.53 -0.27
N ASP A 87 -5.67 -7.49 0.52
CA ASP A 87 -6.72 -6.66 1.11
C ASP A 87 -7.40 -5.84 0.02
N LYS A 88 -6.60 -5.30 -0.91
CA LYS A 88 -7.10 -4.63 -2.14
C LYS A 88 -8.00 -5.54 -2.97
N LEU A 89 -7.56 -6.76 -3.26
CA LEU A 89 -8.35 -7.72 -4.04
C LEU A 89 -9.71 -8.02 -3.40
N VAL A 90 -9.75 -8.18 -2.08
CA VAL A 90 -11.00 -8.41 -1.34
C VAL A 90 -11.94 -7.20 -1.48
N VAL A 91 -11.42 -5.99 -1.28
CA VAL A 91 -12.21 -4.76 -1.40
C VAL A 91 -12.74 -4.56 -2.82
N TYR A 92 -11.87 -4.64 -3.84
CA TYR A 92 -12.31 -4.47 -5.23
C TYR A 92 -13.26 -5.58 -5.69
N GLY A 93 -13.05 -6.81 -5.24
CA GLY A 93 -13.98 -7.91 -5.51
C GLY A 93 -15.37 -7.62 -4.96
N PHE A 94 -15.46 -7.17 -3.71
CA PHE A 94 -16.72 -6.78 -3.10
C PHE A 94 -17.40 -5.63 -3.87
N LEU A 95 -16.67 -4.56 -4.17
CA LEU A 95 -17.20 -3.42 -4.92
C LEU A 95 -17.71 -3.83 -6.30
N THR A 96 -16.98 -4.71 -7.00
CA THR A 96 -17.37 -5.20 -8.34
C THR A 96 -18.66 -6.01 -8.29
N ILE A 97 -18.84 -6.86 -7.27
CA ILE A 97 -20.06 -7.64 -7.08
C ILE A 97 -21.26 -6.71 -6.85
N ILE A 98 -21.13 -5.76 -5.92
CA ILE A 98 -22.21 -4.81 -5.61
C ILE A 98 -22.56 -3.95 -6.83
N ALA A 99 -21.55 -3.42 -7.53
CA ALA A 99 -21.75 -2.65 -8.75
C ALA A 99 -22.51 -3.48 -9.80
N THR A 100 -22.12 -4.73 -10.03
CA THR A 100 -22.77 -5.64 -11.00
C THR A 100 -24.23 -5.92 -10.63
N LEU A 101 -24.52 -6.13 -9.35
CA LEU A 101 -25.89 -6.35 -8.87
C LEU A 101 -26.78 -5.12 -9.06
N LEU A 102 -26.28 -3.94 -8.71
CA LEU A 102 -27.00 -2.66 -8.88
C LEU A 102 -27.30 -2.40 -10.35
N VAL A 103 -26.28 -2.57 -11.20
CA VAL A 103 -26.37 -2.54 -12.65
C VAL A 103 -27.45 -3.49 -13.16
N PHE A 104 -27.47 -4.73 -12.70
CA PHE A 104 -28.39 -5.76 -13.17
C PHE A 104 -29.84 -5.42 -12.83
N ILE A 105 -30.09 -4.92 -11.61
CA ILE A 105 -31.42 -4.48 -11.17
C ILE A 105 -31.89 -3.31 -12.03
N ILE A 106 -31.04 -2.31 -12.24
CA ILE A 106 -31.35 -1.15 -13.07
C ILE A 106 -31.66 -1.61 -14.50
N ALA A 107 -30.79 -2.42 -15.10
CA ALA A 107 -30.99 -2.93 -16.45
C ALA A 107 -32.32 -3.69 -16.59
N ARG A 108 -32.67 -4.55 -15.64
CA ARG A 108 -33.94 -5.30 -15.63
C ARG A 108 -35.17 -4.41 -15.43
N ARG A 109 -35.03 -3.25 -14.79
CA ARG A 109 -36.15 -2.31 -14.59
C ARG A 109 -36.43 -1.47 -15.84
N TYR A 110 -35.41 -1.23 -16.65
CA TYR A 110 -35.51 -0.41 -17.87
C TYR A 110 -35.69 -1.23 -19.16
N LEU A 111 -35.37 -2.53 -19.15
CA LEU A 111 -35.74 -3.51 -20.18
C LEU A 111 -37.09 -4.13 -19.88
#